data_AF-W1YEE5-F1
#
_entry.id   AF-W1YEE5-F1
#
_cell.length_a   1.000
_cell.length_b   1.000
_cell.length_c   1.000
_cell.angle_alpha   90.00
_cell.angle_beta   90.00
_cell.angle_gamma   90.00
#
_symmetry.space_group_name_H-M   'P 1'
#
loop_
_entity.id
_entity.type
_entity.pdbx_description
1 polymer ?
#
loop_
_entity_poly.entity_id
_entity_poly.type
_entity_poly.pdbx_seq_one_letter_code
_entity_poly.pdbx_strand_id
1 'polypeptide(L)'
;YNTYKEHENEIMSGTVERFDNRFIYVNLGSIEAQLSKQDQIPGEVFQSHDRIEVFVYKVEDNPRGVNVFVSRSHPEMIKRLM
;
A
#
# COMPACT_ATOMS: atom_id res chain seq x y z
N TYR A 1 -8.65 -6.98 -12.17
CA TYR A 1 -7.87 -8.07 -11.54
C TYR A 1 -6.53 -8.28 -12.25
N ASN A 2 -6.49 -8.73 -13.53
CA ASN A 2 -5.23 -9.03 -14.22
C ASN A 2 -4.20 -7.89 -14.16
N THR A 3 -4.58 -6.64 -14.48
CA THR A 3 -3.68 -5.48 -14.44
C THR A 3 -3.11 -5.21 -13.04
N TYR A 4 -3.87 -5.49 -11.98
CA TYR A 4 -3.42 -5.22 -10.61
C TYR A 4 -2.54 -6.33 -10.06
N LYS A 5 -2.75 -7.57 -10.50
CA LYS A 5 -1.93 -8.72 -10.08
C LYS A 5 -0.49 -8.64 -10.62
N GLU A 6 -0.30 -7.99 -11.76
CA GLU A 6 1.03 -7.75 -12.33
C GLU A 6 1.92 -6.89 -11.43
N HIS A 7 1.32 -6.07 -10.56
CA HIS A 7 2.02 -5.22 -9.59
C HIS A 7 2.29 -5.92 -8.25
N GLU A 8 1.90 -7.19 -8.09
CA GLU A 8 2.19 -7.95 -6.88
C GLU A 8 3.71 -8.19 -6.76
N ASN A 9 4.26 -7.92 -5.57
CA ASN A 9 5.68 -7.89 -5.26
C ASN A 9 6.47 -6.72 -5.87
N GLU A 10 5.80 -5.61 -6.19
CA GLU A 10 6.43 -4.39 -6.68
C GLU A 10 6.41 -3.28 -5.62
N ILE A 11 7.43 -2.41 -5.62
CA ILE A 11 7.40 -1.14 -4.89
C ILE A 11 6.79 -0.08 -5.80
N MET A 12 5.72 0.56 -5.34
CA MET A 12 5.01 1.59 -6.08
C MET A 12 4.94 2.89 -5.30
N SER A 13 5.01 4.01 -6.01
CA SER A 13 4.75 5.34 -5.45
C SER A 13 3.26 5.63 -5.44
N GLY A 14 2.79 6.22 -4.34
CA GLY A 14 1.39 6.57 -4.16
C GLY A 14 1.20 7.83 -3.35
N THR A 15 -0.06 8.23 -3.22
CA THR A 15 -0.49 9.37 -2.39
C THR A 15 -1.51 8.91 -1.36
N VAL A 16 -1.32 9.31 -0.11
CA VAL A 16 -2.26 9.04 0.97
C VAL A 16 -3.54 9.83 0.74
N GLU A 17 -4.67 9.15 0.60
CA GLU A 17 -5.95 9.82 0.36
C GLU A 17 -6.76 9.96 1.65
N ARG A 18 -6.96 8.84 2.36
CA ARG A 18 -7.82 8.80 3.54
C ARG A 18 -7.33 7.82 4.60
N PHE A 19 -7.87 7.97 5.80
CA PHE A 19 -7.55 7.19 6.98
C PHE A 19 -8.83 6.59 7.56
N ASP A 20 -8.79 5.29 7.85
CA ASP A 20 -9.76 4.60 8.66
C ASP A 20 -9.10 4.09 9.96
N ASN A 21 -9.92 3.59 10.89
CA ASN A 21 -9.40 3.06 12.16
C ASN A 21 -8.41 1.87 11.97
N ARG A 22 -8.52 1.16 10.84
CA ARG A 22 -7.73 -0.05 10.53
C ARG A 22 -6.67 0.16 9.46
N PHE A 23 -6.93 1.03 8.48
CA PHE A 23 -6.11 1.16 7.28
C PHE A 23 -5.88 2.62 6.92
N ILE A 24 -4.74 2.87 6.29
CA ILE A 24 -4.48 4.07 5.50
C ILE A 24 -4.72 3.68 4.03
N TYR A 25 -5.49 4.48 3.32
CA TYR A 25 -5.76 4.27 1.91
C TYR A 25 -4.81 5.11 1.06
N VAL A 26 -4.15 4.44 0.12
CA VAL A 26 -3.08 4.99 -0.70
C VAL A 26 -3.48 4.83 -2.16
N ASN A 27 -3.55 5.93 -2.90
CA ASN A 27 -3.78 5.91 -4.33
C ASN A 27 -2.46 5.72 -5.08
N LEU A 28 -2.36 4.63 -5.86
CA LEU A 28 -1.20 4.27 -6.69
C LEU A 28 -1.40 4.66 -8.17
N GLY A 29 -2.26 5.65 -8.44
CA GLY A 29 -2.64 6.14 -9.76
C GLY A 29 -3.96 5.56 -10.27
N SER A 30 -4.00 4.25 -10.53
CA SER A 30 -5.19 3.54 -11.03
C SER A 30 -5.75 2.50 -10.04
N ILE A 31 -5.14 2.44 -8.85
CA ILE A 31 -5.38 1.43 -7.81
C ILE A 31 -5.51 2.12 -6.46
N GLU A 32 -6.53 1.77 -5.69
CA GLU A 32 -6.60 2.10 -4.26
C GLU A 32 -6.02 0.94 -3.45
N ALA A 33 -5.00 1.21 -2.66
CA ALA A 33 -4.31 0.25 -1.82
C ALA A 33 -4.52 0.52 -0.33
N GLN A 34 -4.43 -0.54 0.47
CA GLN A 34 -4.68 -0.51 1.91
C GLN A 34 -3.38 -0.83 2.67
N LEU A 35 -2.93 0.14 3.46
CA LEU A 35 -1.79 0.03 4.36
C LEU A 35 -2.30 -0.17 5.79
N SER A 36 -2.09 -1.36 6.36
CA SER A 36 -2.51 -1.64 7.74
C SER A 36 -1.58 -0.99 8.76
N LYS A 37 -2.04 -0.83 10.01
CA LYS A 37 -1.18 -0.33 11.10
C LYS A 37 0.03 -1.22 11.38
N GLN A 38 -0.07 -2.54 11.15
CA GLN A 38 1.02 -3.49 11.38
C GLN A 38 2.07 -3.46 10.25
N ASP A 39 1.64 -3.01 9.08
CA ASP A 39 2.46 -2.89 7.87
C ASP A 39 3.21 -1.55 7.78
N GLN A 40 3.04 -0.66 8.76
CA GLN A 40 3.74 0.63 8.84
C GLN A 40 5.09 0.47 9.56
N ILE A 41 6.08 1.31 9.22
CA ILE A 41 7.32 1.36 10.00
C ILE A 41 7.02 2.07 11.33
N PRO A 42 7.44 1.53 12.48
CA PRO A 42 7.24 2.18 13.77
C PRO A 42 7.81 3.61 13.78
N GLY A 43 6.96 4.57 14.13
CA GLY A 43 7.32 5.99 14.20
C GLY A 43 7.02 6.80 12.94
N GLU A 44 6.64 6.16 11.82
CA GLU A 44 6.10 6.88 10.67
C GLU A 44 4.76 7.52 11.02
N VAL A 45 4.59 8.78 10.65
CA VAL A 45 3.32 9.51 10.75
C VAL A 45 3.01 10.01 9.36
N PHE A 46 1.83 9.63 8.85
CA PHE A 46 1.35 10.04 7.55
C PHE A 46 0.24 11.07 7.68
N GLN A 47 0.18 11.99 6.74
CA GLN A 47 -0.88 12.97 6.56
C GLN A 47 -1.58 12.75 5.22
N SER A 48 -2.80 13.28 5.11
CA SER A 48 -3.52 13.25 3.84
C SER A 48 -2.73 14.06 2.80
N HIS A 49 -2.67 13.54 1.58
CA HIS A 49 -1.88 14.05 0.45
C HIS A 49 -0.37 13.81 0.52
N ASP A 50 0.14 13.09 1.53
CA ASP A 50 1.55 12.68 1.56
C ASP A 50 1.86 11.72 0.42
N ARG A 51 3.03 11.89 -0.20
CA ARG A 51 3.57 10.95 -1.18
C ARG A 51 4.41 9.90 -0.47
N ILE A 52 4.11 8.63 -0.72
CA ILE A 52 4.78 7.51 -0.06
C ILE A 52 5.08 6.41 -1.08
N GLU A 53 6.20 5.71 -0.89
CA GLU A 53 6.48 4.46 -1.59
C GLU A 53 5.98 3.30 -0.75
N VAL A 54 5.30 2.33 -1.35
CA VAL A 54 4.76 1.17 -0.63
C VAL A 54 5.02 -0.11 -1.42
N PHE A 55 5.23 -1.23 -0.73
CA PHE A 55 5.42 -2.54 -1.35
C PHE A 55 4.08 -3.26 -1.44
N VAL A 56 3.64 -3.61 -2.65
CA VAL A 56 2.41 -4.37 -2.89
C VAL A 56 2.68 -5.84 -2.60
N TYR A 57 2.20 -6.36 -1.47
CA TYR A 57 2.48 -7.75 -1.08
C TYR A 57 1.34 -8.71 -1.40
N LYS A 58 0.12 -8.20 -1.65
CA LYS A 58 -1.04 -9.05 -1.91
C LYS A 58 -2.12 -8.33 -2.71
N VAL A 59 -2.64 -9.01 -3.72
CA VAL A 59 -3.79 -8.56 -4.52
C VAL A 59 -4.91 -9.61 -4.47
N GLU A 60 -6.04 -9.25 -3.87
CA GLU A 60 -7.18 -10.14 -3.74
C GLU A 60 -8.37 -9.66 -4.57
N ASP A 61 -8.98 -10.56 -5.33
CA ASP A 61 -10.28 -10.30 -5.95
C ASP A 61 -11.39 -10.69 -4.97
N ASN A 62 -12.35 -9.81 -4.75
CA ASN A 62 -13.51 -10.10 -3.94
C ASN A 62 -14.80 -9.67 -4.68
N PRO A 63 -15.98 -10.17 -4.30
CA PRO A 63 -17.23 -9.84 -4.99
C PRO A 63 -17.60 -8.34 -5.02
N ARG A 64 -16.96 -7.50 -4.19
CA ARG A 64 -17.14 -6.04 -4.12
C ARG A 64 -16.04 -5.26 -4.84
N GLY A 65 -15.01 -5.92 -5.37
CA GLY A 65 -13.90 -5.31 -6.08
C GLY A 65 -12.54 -5.93 -5.73
N VAL A 66 -11.49 -5.34 -6.28
CA VAL A 66 -10.12 -5.79 -6.02
C VAL A 66 -9.58 -5.06 -4.79
N ASN A 67 -9.08 -5.81 -3.81
CA ASN A 67 -8.33 -5.27 -2.69
C ASN A 67 -6.84 -5.40 -2.97
N VAL A 68 -6.11 -4.30 -2.77
CA VAL A 68 -4.64 -4.29 -2.85
C VAL A 68 -4.09 -3.97 -1.48
N PHE A 69 -3.24 -4.85 -0.95
CA PHE A 69 -2.61 -4.67 0.35
C PHE A 69 -1.14 -4.32 0.15
N VAL A 70 -0.71 -3.31 0.90
CA VAL A 70 0.63 -2.75 0.79
C VAL A 70 1.31 -2.64 2.15
N SER A 71 2.64 -2.62 2.13
CA SER A 71 3.46 -2.57 3.33
C SER A 71 4.67 -1.65 3.18
N ARG A 72 4.99 -0.94 4.26
CA ARG A 72 6.20 -0.14 4.44
C ARG A 72 7.25 -0.91 5.25
N SER A 73 6.81 -1.87 6.08
CA SER A 73 7.69 -2.66 6.96
C SER A 73 8.14 -4.00 6.34
N HIS A 74 7.64 -4.36 5.15
CA HIS A 74 8.03 -5.60 4.48
C HIS A 74 9.55 -5.66 4.21
N PRO A 75 10.23 -6.81 4.38
CA PRO A 75 11.68 -6.93 4.19
C PRO A 75 12.17 -6.39 2.85
N GLU A 76 11.40 -6.56 1.78
CA GLU A 76 11.76 -6.07 0.44
C GLU A 76 11.75 -4.55 0.33
N MET A 77 10.82 -3.87 1.03
CA MET A 77 10.86 -2.40 1.17
C MET A 77 12.10 -1.97 1.95
N ILE A 78 12.36 -2.61 3.08
CA ILE A 78 13.48 -2.23 3.96
C ILE A 78 14.82 -2.39 3.25
N LYS A 79 15.03 -3.47 2.50
CA LYS A 79 16.23 -3.66 1.66
C LYS A 79 16.47 -2.51 0.67
N ARG A 80 15.40 -1.89 0.16
CA ARG A 80 15.49 -0.78 -0.79
C ARG A 80 15.83 0.56 -0.13
N LEU A 81 15.57 0.69 1.17
CA LEU A 81 15.83 1.88 1.99
C LEU A 81 17.23 1.87 2.65
N MET A 82 17.91 0.72 2.71
CA MET A 82 19.29 0.57 3.20
C MET A 82 20.31 0.83 2.09
#